data_AF-A0A838PGE5-F1
#
_entry.id   AF-A0A838PGE5-F1
#
_cell.length_a   1.000
_cell.length_b   1.000
_cell.length_c   1.000
_cell.angle_alpha   90.00
_cell.angle_beta   90.00
_cell.angle_gamma   90.00
#
_symmetry.space_group_name_H-M   'P 1'
#
loop_
_entity.id
_entity.type
_entity.pdbx_description
1 polymer ?
#
loop_
_entity_poly.entity_id
_entity_poly.type
_entity_poly.pdbx_seq_one_letter_code
_entity_poly.pdbx_strand_id
1 'polypeptide(L)'
;MSALRDVVQAADPSLREYAAADPGPDRFSGTVEDPGRLFVLEAVYEGYLMHYGRPRAFIGMDPDLSLLAGDSLYALGLSRLAANGDLEAVGELADLISETARAQAEGRPDDADGLWLRTARTLS
;
A
#
# COMPACT_ATOMS: atom_id res chain seq x y z
N MET A 1 -10.56 -14.96 0.97
CA MET A 1 -10.59 -13.70 0.19
C MET A 1 -9.21 -13.08 0.32
N SER A 2 -8.67 -12.49 -0.76
CA SER A 2 -7.35 -11.84 -0.72
C SER A 2 -7.57 -10.34 -0.84
N ALA A 3 -7.11 -9.60 0.16
CA ALA A 3 -7.21 -8.15 0.20
C ALA A 3 -6.45 -7.51 -0.97
N LEU A 4 -5.28 -8.05 -1.35
CA LEU A 4 -4.52 -7.55 -2.49
C LEU A 4 -5.26 -7.74 -3.82
N ARG A 5 -5.99 -8.84 -3.99
CA ARG A 5 -6.87 -9.02 -5.16
C ARG A 5 -8.04 -8.03 -5.15
N ASP A 6 -8.60 -7.75 -3.97
CA ASP A 6 -9.65 -6.74 -3.84
C ASP A 6 -9.12 -5.33 -4.16
N VAL A 7 -7.86 -5.02 -3.81
CA VAL A 7 -7.17 -3.78 -4.21
C VAL A 7 -7.11 -3.66 -5.73
N VAL A 8 -6.70 -4.73 -6.42
CA VAL A 8 -6.69 -4.75 -7.90
C VAL A 8 -8.08 -4.46 -8.46
N GLN A 9 -9.14 -5.04 -7.90
CA GLN A 9 -10.51 -4.80 -8.39
C GLN A 9 -10.99 -3.36 -8.14
N ALA A 10 -10.54 -2.74 -7.05
CA ALA A 10 -10.95 -1.41 -6.66
C ALA A 10 -10.08 -0.28 -7.25
N ALA A 11 -8.92 -0.61 -7.81
CA ALA A 11 -8.04 0.35 -8.46
C ALA A 11 -8.69 0.97 -9.70
N ASP A 12 -8.18 2.15 -10.09
CA ASP A 12 -8.64 2.85 -11.29
C ASP A 12 -8.63 1.91 -12.51
N PRO A 13 -9.65 1.95 -13.39
CA PRO A 13 -9.69 1.12 -14.59
C PRO A 13 -8.41 1.15 -15.43
N SER A 14 -7.74 2.31 -15.52
CA SER A 14 -6.46 2.44 -16.25
C SER A 14 -5.32 1.63 -15.63
N LEU A 15 -5.32 1.41 -14.32
CA LEU A 15 -4.33 0.58 -13.64
C LEU A 15 -4.60 -0.91 -13.82
N ARG A 16 -5.86 -1.30 -13.93
CA ARG A 16 -6.25 -2.72 -14.07
C ARG A 16 -5.71 -3.36 -15.36
N GLU A 17 -5.38 -2.57 -16.36
CA GLU A 17 -4.71 -3.04 -17.58
C GLU A 17 -3.32 -3.64 -17.31
N TYR A 18 -2.69 -3.23 -16.20
CA TYR A 18 -1.38 -3.68 -15.75
C TYR A 18 -1.46 -4.73 -14.64
N ALA A 19 -2.65 -5.21 -14.29
CA ALA A 19 -2.85 -6.15 -13.20
C ALA A 19 -2.09 -7.47 -13.48
N ALA A 20 -1.28 -7.90 -12.51
CA ALA A 20 -0.67 -9.21 -12.54
C ALA A 20 -1.76 -10.30 -12.43
N ALA A 21 -1.60 -11.37 -13.22
CA ALA A 21 -2.54 -12.50 -13.21
C ALA A 21 -2.61 -13.18 -11.83
N ASP A 22 -1.48 -13.21 -11.10
CA ASP A 22 -1.42 -13.65 -9.73
C ASP A 22 -0.50 -12.72 -8.91
N PRO A 23 -1.06 -11.84 -8.06
CA PRO A 23 -0.28 -10.89 -7.27
C PRO A 23 0.39 -11.55 -6.05
N GLY A 24 0.14 -12.84 -5.80
CA GLY A 24 0.62 -13.56 -4.62
C GLY A 24 -0.26 -13.33 -3.38
N PRO A 25 0.23 -13.74 -2.19
CA PRO A 25 -0.53 -13.63 -0.95
C PRO A 25 -0.53 -12.22 -0.37
N ASP A 26 -1.53 -11.94 0.47
CA ASP A 26 -1.58 -10.74 1.29
C ASP A 26 -0.41 -10.77 2.30
N ARG A 27 0.44 -9.75 2.27
CA ARG A 27 1.62 -9.61 3.11
C ARG A 27 1.26 -9.48 4.59
N PHE A 28 0.17 -8.76 4.90
CA PHE A 28 -0.19 -8.44 6.29
C PHE A 28 -1.29 -9.34 6.86
N SER A 29 -1.68 -10.38 6.12
CA SER A 29 -2.63 -11.39 6.62
C SER A 29 -2.11 -12.04 7.90
N GLY A 30 -2.98 -12.16 8.91
CA GLY A 30 -2.63 -12.68 10.23
C GLY A 30 -1.91 -11.69 11.16
N THR A 31 -1.56 -10.48 10.68
CA THR A 31 -1.18 -9.36 11.55
C THR A 31 -2.34 -8.37 11.68
N VAL A 32 -3.01 -8.04 10.57
CA VAL A 32 -4.22 -7.20 10.56
C VAL A 32 -5.43 -8.10 10.35
N GLU A 33 -6.30 -8.19 11.34
CA GLU A 33 -7.50 -9.05 11.28
C GLU A 33 -8.68 -8.35 10.61
N ASP A 34 -8.83 -7.04 10.79
CA ASP A 34 -9.90 -6.27 10.15
C ASP A 34 -9.71 -6.26 8.62
N PRO A 35 -10.66 -6.79 7.83
CA PRO A 35 -10.51 -6.87 6.37
C PRO A 35 -10.41 -5.50 5.69
N GLY A 36 -11.06 -4.47 6.26
CA GLY A 36 -11.02 -3.11 5.73
C GLY A 36 -9.64 -2.48 5.88
N ARG A 37 -9.05 -2.59 7.07
CA ARG A 37 -7.69 -2.14 7.36
C ARG A 37 -6.64 -2.98 6.64
N LEU A 38 -6.84 -4.28 6.49
CA LEU A 38 -5.97 -5.14 5.69
C LEU A 38 -5.96 -4.70 4.22
N PHE A 39 -7.12 -4.43 3.64
CA PHE A 39 -7.21 -3.83 2.29
C PHE A 39 -6.41 -2.53 2.21
N VAL A 40 -6.61 -1.62 3.17
CA VAL A 40 -5.95 -0.31 3.16
C VAL A 40 -4.44 -0.47 3.21
N LEU A 41 -3.95 -1.35 4.08
CA LEU A 41 -2.53 -1.56 4.25
C LEU A 41 -1.89 -2.24 3.03
N GLU A 42 -2.58 -3.19 2.39
CA GLU A 42 -2.12 -3.78 1.12
C GLU A 42 -2.08 -2.74 -0.01
N ALA A 43 -3.09 -1.86 -0.11
CA ALA A 43 -3.11 -0.79 -1.12
C ALA A 43 -1.93 0.17 -0.92
N VAL A 44 -1.72 0.61 0.32
CA VAL A 44 -0.65 1.56 0.66
C VAL A 44 0.72 0.91 0.49
N TYR A 45 0.89 -0.36 0.88
CA TYR A 45 2.16 -1.07 0.65
C TYR A 45 2.45 -1.31 -0.83
N GLU A 46 1.43 -1.62 -1.63
CA GLU A 46 1.59 -1.76 -3.06
C GLU A 46 1.99 -0.43 -3.72
N GLY A 47 1.40 0.69 -3.29
CA GLY A 47 1.84 2.03 -3.69
C GLY A 47 3.30 2.31 -3.31
N TYR A 48 3.72 1.96 -2.10
CA TYR A 48 5.13 2.06 -1.69
C TYR A 48 6.08 1.26 -2.59
N LEU A 49 5.70 0.03 -2.96
CA LEU A 49 6.50 -0.78 -3.88
C LEU A 49 6.60 -0.17 -5.27
N MET A 50 5.57 0.53 -5.75
CA MET A 50 5.61 1.25 -7.02
C MET A 50 6.59 2.43 -7.01
N HIS A 51 6.80 3.07 -5.85
CA HIS A 51 7.76 4.17 -5.69
C HIS A 51 9.20 3.68 -5.53
N TYR A 52 9.40 2.65 -4.69
CA TYR A 52 10.74 2.36 -4.15
C TYR A 52 11.16 0.90 -4.26
N GLY A 53 10.31 0.04 -4.82
CA GLY A 53 10.53 -1.39 -4.82
C GLY A 53 10.07 -2.06 -6.11
N ARG A 54 9.59 -3.30 -5.96
CA ARG A 54 9.02 -4.07 -7.05
C ARG A 54 7.55 -4.34 -6.73
N PRO A 55 6.60 -3.73 -7.47
CA PRO A 55 5.18 -4.01 -7.27
C PRO A 55 4.87 -5.47 -7.57
N ARG A 56 3.87 -5.99 -6.85
CA ARG A 56 3.38 -7.37 -6.93
C ARG A 56 2.14 -7.48 -7.80
N ALA A 57 1.23 -6.51 -7.67
CA ALA A 57 -0.10 -6.54 -8.23
C ALA A 57 -0.24 -5.79 -9.56
N PHE A 58 0.66 -4.85 -9.85
CA PHE A 58 0.63 -4.08 -11.09
C PHE A 58 2.03 -4.07 -11.71
N ILE A 59 2.15 -4.56 -12.94
CA ILE A 59 3.44 -4.82 -13.59
C ILE A 59 3.49 -4.22 -14.99
N GLY A 60 4.70 -3.90 -15.46
CA GLY A 60 4.93 -3.49 -16.86
C GLY A 60 4.68 -2.01 -17.16
N MET A 61 4.46 -1.18 -16.14
CA MET A 61 4.49 0.28 -16.28
C MET A 61 5.92 0.78 -16.41
N ASP A 62 6.10 1.90 -17.12
CA ASP A 62 7.34 2.66 -17.03
C ASP A 62 7.47 3.33 -15.63
N PRO A 63 8.67 3.78 -15.23
CA PRO A 63 8.89 4.32 -13.89
C PRO A 63 8.03 5.54 -13.54
N ASP A 64 7.77 6.44 -14.48
CA ASP A 64 7.02 7.67 -14.22
C ASP A 64 5.53 7.35 -14.02
N LEU A 65 4.98 6.46 -14.85
CA LEU A 65 3.62 5.97 -14.67
C LEU A 65 3.47 5.15 -13.37
N SER A 66 4.46 4.33 -13.03
CA SER A 66 4.49 3.57 -11.78
C SER A 66 4.41 4.51 -10.57
N LEU A 67 5.12 5.64 -10.60
CA LEU A 67 5.07 6.63 -9.53
C LEU A 67 3.65 7.20 -9.35
N LEU A 68 2.99 7.62 -10.44
CA LEU A 68 1.61 8.13 -10.38
C LEU A 68 0.60 7.05 -9.95
N ALA A 69 0.81 5.81 -10.38
CA ALA A 69 0.01 4.68 -9.93
C ALA A 69 0.16 4.49 -8.41
N GLY A 70 1.36 4.65 -7.88
CA GLY A 70 1.64 4.57 -6.44
C GLY A 70 0.87 5.61 -5.64
N ASP A 71 0.90 6.88 -6.08
CA ASP A 71 0.12 7.97 -5.47
C ASP A 71 -1.38 7.65 -5.43
N SER A 72 -1.91 7.06 -6.51
CA SER A 72 -3.32 6.70 -6.59
C SER A 72 -3.70 5.59 -5.60
N LEU A 73 -2.80 4.63 -5.35
CA LEU A 73 -3.03 3.55 -4.37
C LEU A 73 -2.95 4.06 -2.93
N TYR A 74 -2.04 5.01 -2.65
CA TYR A 74 -2.05 5.75 -1.38
C TYR A 74 -3.39 6.44 -1.17
N ALA A 75 -3.86 7.21 -2.16
CA ALA A 75 -5.15 7.89 -2.09
C ALA A 75 -6.33 6.91 -1.91
N LEU A 76 -6.31 5.76 -2.59
CA LEU A 76 -7.34 4.73 -2.46
C LEU A 76 -7.42 4.18 -1.02
N GLY A 77 -6.28 3.88 -0.41
CA GLY A 77 -6.23 3.40 0.97
C GLY A 77 -6.71 4.47 1.97
N LEU A 78 -6.11 5.67 1.92
CA LEU A 78 -6.40 6.75 2.86
C LEU A 78 -7.85 7.26 2.74
N SER A 79 -8.40 7.34 1.53
CA SER A 79 -9.79 7.79 1.33
C SER A 79 -10.81 6.84 1.96
N ARG A 80 -10.53 5.53 2.01
CA ARG A 80 -11.41 4.56 2.68
C ARG A 80 -11.43 4.75 4.19
N LEU A 81 -10.27 4.98 4.82
CA LEU A 81 -10.23 5.29 6.25
C LEU A 81 -10.94 6.60 6.56
N ALA A 82 -10.68 7.64 5.76
CA ALA A 82 -11.31 8.95 5.91
C ALA A 82 -12.84 8.87 5.76
N ALA A 83 -13.34 8.10 4.79
CA ALA A 83 -14.78 7.88 4.59
C ALA A 83 -15.45 7.19 5.79
N ASN A 84 -14.70 6.35 6.51
CA ASN A 84 -15.16 5.69 7.74
C ASN A 84 -14.97 6.55 9.00
N GLY A 85 -14.35 7.73 8.88
CA GLY A 85 -14.04 8.62 10.00
C GLY A 85 -12.83 8.19 10.85
N ASP A 86 -12.04 7.21 10.40
CA ASP A 86 -10.86 6.71 11.10
C ASP A 86 -9.64 7.62 10.85
N LEU A 87 -9.69 8.84 11.38
CA LEU A 87 -8.66 9.86 11.18
C LEU A 87 -7.34 9.53 11.90
N GLU A 88 -7.40 8.73 12.98
CA GLU A 88 -6.21 8.25 13.68
C GLU A 88 -5.40 7.31 12.78
N ALA A 89 -6.05 6.31 12.16
CA ALA A 89 -5.39 5.43 11.21
C ALA A 89 -4.85 6.17 9.96
N VAL A 90 -5.53 7.23 9.52
CA VAL A 90 -5.01 8.11 8.44
C VAL A 90 -3.69 8.76 8.88
N GLY A 91 -3.63 9.27 10.11
CA GLY A 91 -2.40 9.85 10.67
C GLY A 91 -1.25 8.85 10.73
N GLU A 92 -1.52 7.66 11.26
CA GLU A 92 -0.52 6.57 11.36
C GLU A 92 0.05 6.17 9.98
N LEU A 93 -0.79 6.10 8.95
CA LEU A 93 -0.34 5.79 7.59
C LEU A 93 0.39 6.95 6.92
N ALA A 94 -0.02 8.20 7.18
CA ALA A 94 0.67 9.37 6.66
C ALA A 94 2.08 9.49 7.24
N ASP A 95 2.24 9.19 8.54
CA ASP A 95 3.54 9.12 9.20
C ASP A 95 4.38 7.99 8.60
N LEU A 96 3.83 6.78 8.46
CA LEU A 96 4.52 5.66 7.81
C LEU A 96 5.03 6.00 6.40
N ILE A 97 4.19 6.61 5.55
CA ILE A 97 4.56 7.01 4.19
C ILE A 97 5.72 8.02 4.24
N SER A 98 5.63 9.01 5.13
CA SER A 98 6.66 10.04 5.29
C SER A 98 7.98 9.46 5.81
N GLU A 99 7.92 8.56 6.79
CA GLU A 99 9.11 7.93 7.38
C GLU A 99 9.82 6.98 6.42
N THR A 100 9.07 6.18 5.67
CA THR A 100 9.63 5.28 4.65
C THR A 100 10.22 6.06 3.47
N ALA A 101 9.55 7.13 3.01
CA ALA A 101 10.10 8.02 1.99
C ALA A 101 11.41 8.69 2.44
N ARG A 102 11.47 9.16 3.70
CA ARG A 102 12.69 9.71 4.29
C ARG A 102 13.81 8.66 4.36
N ALA A 103 13.51 7.45 4.81
CA ALA A 103 14.49 6.37 4.87
C ALA A 103 15.07 6.04 3.49
N GLN A 104 14.23 6.04 2.44
CA GLN A 104 14.66 5.89 1.06
C GLN A 104 15.59 7.04 0.61
N ALA A 105 15.19 8.28 0.88
CA ALA A 105 15.99 9.46 0.52
C ALA A 105 17.36 9.51 1.23
N GLU A 106 17.43 9.00 2.45
CA GLU A 106 18.67 8.92 3.24
C GLU A 106 19.53 7.68 2.92
N GLY A 107 19.12 6.84 1.97
CA GLY A 107 19.85 5.62 1.61
C GLY A 107 19.81 4.54 2.69
N ARG A 108 18.74 4.50 3.48
CA ARG A 108 18.48 3.52 4.56
C ARG A 108 17.21 2.69 4.29
N PRO A 109 17.05 2.07 3.10
CA PRO A 109 15.82 1.37 2.73
C PRO A 109 15.48 0.18 3.65
N ASP A 110 16.49 -0.41 4.29
CA ASP A 110 16.33 -1.56 5.19
C ASP A 110 15.49 -1.22 6.44
N ASP A 111 15.38 0.05 6.81
CA ASP A 111 14.57 0.49 7.94
C ASP A 111 13.06 0.42 7.67
N ALA A 112 12.66 0.37 6.39
CA ALA A 112 11.26 0.36 5.99
C ALA A 112 10.51 -0.86 6.52
N ASP A 113 11.12 -2.04 6.52
CA ASP A 113 10.45 -3.28 6.91
C ASP A 113 9.97 -3.24 8.37
N GLY A 114 10.82 -2.70 9.25
CA GLY A 114 10.48 -2.47 10.66
C GLY A 114 9.38 -1.43 10.86
N LEU A 115 9.32 -0.40 10.03
CA LEU A 115 8.26 0.61 10.03
C LEU A 115 6.91 -0.05 9.67
N TRP A 116 6.85 -0.80 8.57
CA TRP A 116 5.65 -1.51 8.13
C TRP A 116 5.10 -2.47 9.18
N LEU A 117 5.97 -3.28 9.80
CA LEU A 117 5.54 -4.24 10.82
C LEU A 117 4.99 -3.56 12.08
N ARG A 118 5.54 -2.39 12.45
CA ARG A 118 5.01 -1.61 13.58
C ARG A 118 3.63 -1.06 13.25
N THR A 119 3.47 -0.39 12.12
CA THR A 119 2.17 0.18 11.72
C THR A 119 1.11 -0.90 11.53
N ALA A 120 1.47 -2.07 10.97
CA ALA A 120 0.54 -3.20 10.85
C ALA A 120 -0.02 -3.65 12.21
N ARG A 121 0.79 -3.63 13.28
CA ARG A 121 0.34 -3.94 14.64
C ARG A 121 -0.43 -2.81 15.31
N THR A 122 -0.18 -1.56 14.93
CA THR A 122 -0.99 -0.42 15.40
C THR A 122 -2.40 -0.46 14.80
N LEU A 123 -2.52 -0.90 13.54
CA LEU A 123 -3.79 -0.99 12.83
C LEU A 123 -4.57 -2.28 13.10
N SER A 124 -3.99 -3.28 13.76
CA SER A 124 -4.63 -4.59 14.03
C SER A 124 -5.83 -4.50 14.96
#